data_AF-R6IFF5-F1
#
_entry.id   AF-R6IFF5-F1
#
_cell.length_a   1.000
_cell.length_b   1.000
_cell.length_c   1.000
_cell.angle_alpha   90.00
_cell.angle_beta   90.00
_cell.angle_gamma   90.00
#
_symmetry.space_group_name_H-M   'P 1'
#
loop_
_entity.id
_entity.type
_entity.pdbx_description
1 polymer ?
#
loop_
_entity_poly.entity_id
_entity_poly.type
_entity_poly.pdbx_seq_one_letter_code
_entity_poly.pdbx_strand_id
1 'polypeptide(L)'
;MGISAFGLNCSAGPEQMLVHLKRLREFARVPLIAKPNAGMPQIVDGKTVYDCPPDEFVALVGEMLDAGVAVFGGCCGTTGEHIAALSKALDGARFVRPAPEHGDMLPASTEKEPMYLPVDAKHGKVLSVTNELEDTLSDALDTDDAMIAIKLSGWDDVDIFADCQYMINKPLCIVCDDADVLESALRVYQGRALYEGALDESALLPLCDKYGLII
;
A
#
# COMPACT_ATOMS: atom_id res chain seq x y z
N MET A 1 11.06 3.65 -1.14
CA MET A 1 10.82 2.42 -1.93
C MET A 1 11.07 2.55 -3.46
N GLY A 2 11.37 3.73 -4.03
CA GLY A 2 12.00 3.86 -5.37
C GLY A 2 11.24 3.36 -6.61
N ILE A 3 9.97 2.93 -6.50
CA ILE A 3 9.19 2.43 -7.63
C ILE A 3 8.83 3.53 -8.64
N SER A 4 8.69 3.17 -9.92
CA SER A 4 8.32 4.12 -10.99
C SER A 4 6.84 4.09 -11.36
N ALA A 5 6.12 3.01 -11.02
CA ALA A 5 4.69 2.82 -11.20
C ALA A 5 4.22 1.63 -10.35
N PHE A 6 2.94 1.57 -10.02
CA PHE A 6 2.30 0.41 -9.39
C PHE A 6 0.83 0.32 -9.80
N GLY A 7 0.13 -0.76 -9.50
CA GLY A 7 -1.28 -0.84 -9.81
C GLY A 7 -1.88 -2.22 -9.62
N LEU A 8 -2.94 -2.50 -10.35
CA LEU A 8 -3.80 -3.66 -10.14
C LEU A 8 -3.88 -4.54 -11.38
N ASN A 9 -3.94 -5.84 -11.17
CA ASN A 9 -4.22 -6.82 -12.21
C ASN A 9 -5.10 -7.96 -11.67
N CYS A 10 -5.81 -8.65 -12.56
CA CYS A 10 -6.64 -9.81 -12.24
C CYS A 10 -7.81 -9.50 -11.28
N SER A 11 -8.43 -10.56 -10.74
CA SER A 11 -9.56 -10.63 -9.79
C SER A 11 -10.87 -10.01 -10.25
N ALA A 12 -10.81 -8.87 -10.93
CA ALA A 12 -11.92 -7.99 -11.23
C ALA A 12 -11.93 -7.59 -12.72
N GLY A 13 -13.13 -7.28 -13.23
CA GLY A 13 -13.31 -6.61 -14.51
C GLY A 13 -12.97 -5.10 -14.44
N PRO A 14 -13.10 -4.39 -15.58
CA PRO A 14 -12.75 -2.96 -15.66
C PRO A 14 -13.53 -2.08 -14.67
N GLU A 15 -14.83 -2.35 -14.51
CA GLU A 15 -15.70 -1.58 -13.62
C GLU A 15 -15.30 -1.68 -12.14
N GLN A 16 -15.13 -2.91 -11.64
CA GLN A 16 -14.75 -3.13 -10.24
C GLN A 16 -13.30 -2.63 -9.99
N MET A 17 -12.40 -2.79 -10.96
CA MET A 17 -11.03 -2.28 -10.84
C MET A 17 -10.99 -0.75 -10.78
N LEU A 18 -11.85 -0.04 -11.52
CA LEU A 18 -11.90 1.42 -11.53
C LEU A 18 -12.18 2.00 -10.13
N VAL A 19 -13.04 1.35 -9.34
CA VAL A 19 -13.32 1.75 -7.96
C VAL A 19 -12.02 1.77 -7.13
N HIS A 20 -11.20 0.74 -7.25
CA HIS A 20 -9.94 0.65 -6.54
C HIS A 20 -8.88 1.63 -7.09
N LEU A 21 -8.84 1.85 -8.40
CA LEU A 21 -7.93 2.83 -9.01
C LEU A 21 -8.22 4.26 -8.53
N LYS A 22 -9.51 4.63 -8.41
CA LYS A 22 -9.91 5.93 -7.85
C LYS A 22 -9.44 6.08 -6.39
N ARG A 23 -9.57 5.04 -5.57
CA ARG A 23 -9.01 5.03 -4.20
C ARG A 23 -7.49 5.16 -4.19
N LEU A 24 -6.78 4.42 -5.06
CA LEU A 24 -5.31 4.50 -5.13
C LEU A 24 -4.81 5.87 -5.57
N ARG A 25 -5.56 6.58 -6.42
CA ARG A 25 -5.22 7.93 -6.89
C ARG A 25 -4.95 8.89 -5.73
N GLU A 26 -5.74 8.80 -4.66
CA GLU A 26 -5.65 9.66 -3.48
C GLU A 26 -4.28 9.56 -2.79
N PHE A 27 -3.54 8.45 -3.00
CA PHE A 27 -2.24 8.19 -2.37
C PHE A 27 -1.08 8.19 -3.37
N ALA A 28 -1.36 7.93 -4.64
CA ALA A 28 -0.35 7.66 -5.65
C ALA A 28 0.45 8.91 -6.01
N ARG A 29 1.78 8.80 -5.91
CA ARG A 29 2.74 9.82 -6.39
C ARG A 29 3.38 9.48 -7.73
N VAL A 30 3.17 8.24 -8.19
CA VAL A 30 3.69 7.69 -9.44
C VAL A 30 2.53 7.13 -10.26
N PRO A 31 2.66 7.00 -11.59
CA PRO A 31 1.58 6.51 -12.43
C PRO A 31 1.03 5.14 -12.03
N LEU A 32 -0.27 4.94 -12.26
CA LEU A 32 -0.95 3.69 -11.99
C LEU A 32 -0.90 2.73 -13.20
N ILE A 33 -1.03 1.43 -12.90
CA ILE A 33 -1.14 0.35 -13.87
C ILE A 33 -2.52 -0.32 -13.74
N ALA A 34 -3.20 -0.57 -14.85
CA ALA A 34 -4.46 -1.30 -14.86
C ALA A 34 -4.43 -2.47 -15.85
N LYS A 35 -4.64 -3.68 -15.34
CA LYS A 35 -4.74 -4.92 -16.13
C LYS A 35 -5.94 -5.76 -15.69
N PRO A 36 -7.19 -5.31 -15.91
CA PRO A 36 -8.37 -6.05 -15.50
C PRO A 36 -8.55 -7.34 -16.30
N ASN A 37 -9.37 -8.25 -15.76
CA ASN A 37 -9.90 -9.37 -16.52
C ASN A 37 -10.94 -8.87 -17.55
N ALA A 38 -11.24 -9.68 -18.57
CA ALA A 38 -12.33 -9.42 -19.51
C ALA A 38 -13.71 -9.65 -18.84
N GLY A 39 -14.01 -8.86 -17.82
CA GLY A 39 -15.19 -9.01 -16.97
C GLY A 39 -14.91 -9.83 -15.71
N MET A 40 -15.96 -9.99 -14.88
CA MET A 40 -15.88 -10.82 -13.69
C MET A 40 -15.81 -12.31 -14.06
N PRO A 41 -15.02 -13.12 -13.34
CA PRO A 41 -14.99 -14.56 -13.57
C PRO A 41 -16.35 -15.19 -13.26
N GLN A 42 -16.88 -15.95 -14.22
CA GLN A 42 -18.11 -16.72 -14.06
C GLN A 42 -17.82 -18.20 -14.25
N ILE A 43 -18.51 -19.08 -13.52
CA ILE A 43 -18.40 -20.52 -13.73
C ILE A 43 -19.54 -20.99 -14.63
N VAL A 44 -19.19 -21.47 -15.82
CA VAL A 44 -20.11 -22.05 -16.80
C VAL A 44 -19.61 -23.46 -17.12
N ASP A 45 -20.46 -24.46 -16.89
CA ASP A 45 -20.12 -25.89 -17.09
C ASP A 45 -18.81 -26.32 -16.41
N GLY A 46 -18.57 -25.82 -15.19
CA GLY A 46 -17.37 -26.12 -14.41
C GLY A 46 -16.09 -25.44 -14.92
N LYS A 47 -16.18 -24.53 -15.89
CA LYS A 47 -15.07 -23.75 -16.42
C LYS A 47 -15.23 -22.27 -16.09
N THR A 48 -14.13 -21.59 -15.81
CA THR A 48 -14.12 -20.14 -15.65
C THR A 48 -14.19 -19.47 -17.01
N VAL A 49 -15.22 -18.64 -17.21
CA VAL A 49 -15.50 -17.85 -18.42
C VAL A 49 -15.49 -16.36 -18.04
N TYR A 50 -15.10 -15.53 -18.99
CA TYR A 50 -15.00 -14.08 -18.90
C TYR A 50 -15.80 -13.50 -20.06
N ASP A 51 -16.83 -12.72 -19.73
CA ASP A 51 -17.81 -12.21 -20.70
C ASP A 51 -17.82 -10.68 -20.68
N CYS A 52 -16.76 -10.08 -21.25
CA CYS A 52 -16.69 -8.66 -21.53
C CYS A 52 -16.02 -8.50 -22.89
N PRO A 53 -16.75 -8.08 -23.93
CA PRO A 53 -16.20 -7.89 -25.26
C PRO A 53 -15.23 -6.69 -25.32
N PRO A 54 -14.39 -6.59 -26.36
CA PRO A 54 -13.37 -5.55 -26.47
C PRO A 54 -13.87 -4.10 -26.35
N ASP A 55 -15.07 -3.80 -26.85
CA ASP A 55 -15.70 -2.48 -26.79
C ASP A 55 -16.16 -2.11 -25.38
N GLU A 56 -16.76 -3.05 -24.65
CA GLU A 56 -17.09 -2.88 -23.24
C GLU A 56 -15.83 -2.78 -22.36
N PHE A 57 -14.80 -3.57 -22.68
CA PHE A 57 -13.55 -3.59 -21.92
C PHE A 57 -12.86 -2.22 -21.88
N VAL A 58 -12.98 -1.44 -22.96
CA VAL A 58 -12.36 -0.12 -23.09
C VAL A 58 -13.28 1.04 -22.73
N ALA A 59 -14.55 0.78 -22.40
CA ALA A 59 -15.54 1.82 -22.12
C ALA A 59 -15.10 2.77 -20.98
N LEU A 60 -14.30 2.27 -20.03
CA LEU A 60 -13.84 2.99 -18.85
C LEU A 60 -12.39 3.51 -18.95
N VAL A 61 -11.75 3.43 -20.11
CA VAL A 61 -10.35 3.89 -20.30
C VAL A 61 -10.19 5.37 -19.94
N GLY A 62 -11.16 6.22 -20.32
CA GLY A 62 -11.15 7.65 -19.98
C GLY A 62 -11.11 7.88 -18.46
N GLU A 63 -11.98 7.21 -17.72
CA GLU A 63 -12.02 7.33 -16.26
C GLU A 63 -10.78 6.74 -15.59
N MET A 64 -10.18 5.70 -16.15
CA MET A 64 -8.91 5.15 -15.66
C MET A 64 -7.74 6.12 -15.92
N LEU A 65 -7.72 6.83 -17.06
CA LEU A 65 -6.75 7.90 -17.32
C LEU A 65 -6.91 9.04 -16.31
N ASP A 66 -8.15 9.43 -16.00
CA ASP A 66 -8.45 10.43 -14.98
C ASP A 66 -8.08 9.94 -13.57
N ALA A 67 -8.21 8.63 -13.30
CA ALA A 67 -7.73 7.99 -12.08
C ALA A 67 -6.19 8.00 -11.98
N GLY A 68 -5.49 8.26 -13.09
CA GLY A 68 -4.03 8.34 -13.16
C GLY A 68 -3.35 7.04 -13.56
N VAL A 69 -4.05 6.19 -14.28
CA VAL A 69 -3.45 5.07 -15.01
C VAL A 69 -2.69 5.58 -16.22
N ALA A 70 -1.42 5.18 -16.33
CA ALA A 70 -0.60 5.43 -17.53
C ALA A 70 -0.26 4.15 -18.28
N VAL A 71 -0.33 2.99 -17.62
CA VAL A 71 -0.01 1.69 -18.23
C VAL A 71 -1.25 0.82 -18.21
N PHE A 72 -1.72 0.46 -19.40
CA PHE A 72 -2.90 -0.37 -19.60
C PHE A 72 -2.52 -1.74 -20.14
N GLY A 73 -3.31 -2.74 -19.81
CA GLY A 73 -3.26 -4.05 -20.43
C GLY A 73 -4.46 -4.89 -20.02
N GLY A 74 -4.33 -6.19 -20.23
CA GLY A 74 -5.33 -7.18 -19.87
C GLY A 74 -4.76 -8.31 -19.02
N CYS A 75 -5.64 -9.00 -18.29
CA CYS A 75 -5.35 -10.22 -17.56
C CYS A 75 -6.20 -11.38 -18.10
N CYS A 76 -6.93 -12.11 -17.26
CA CYS A 76 -7.66 -13.31 -17.69
C CYS A 76 -8.83 -12.95 -18.62
N GLY A 77 -9.04 -13.77 -19.65
CA GLY A 77 -10.09 -13.56 -20.67
C GLY A 77 -9.74 -12.53 -21.75
N THR A 78 -8.71 -11.70 -21.55
CA THR A 78 -8.33 -10.70 -22.56
C THR A 78 -7.62 -11.35 -23.75
N THR A 79 -7.89 -10.83 -24.95
CA THR A 79 -7.39 -11.34 -26.23
C THR A 79 -6.68 -10.25 -27.02
N GLY A 80 -6.11 -10.59 -28.18
CA GLY A 80 -5.54 -9.60 -29.11
C GLY A 80 -6.54 -8.52 -29.55
N GLU A 81 -7.83 -8.86 -29.65
CA GLU A 81 -8.89 -7.90 -29.98
C GLU A 81 -9.08 -6.85 -28.88
N HIS A 82 -8.97 -7.25 -27.61
CA HIS A 82 -9.02 -6.35 -26.46
C HIS A 82 -7.83 -5.39 -26.47
N ILE A 83 -6.63 -5.90 -26.76
CA ILE A 83 -5.42 -5.07 -26.85
C ILE A 83 -5.50 -4.11 -28.03
N ALA A 84 -6.06 -4.54 -29.17
CA ALA A 84 -6.30 -3.66 -30.32
C ALA A 84 -7.31 -2.56 -29.99
N ALA A 85 -8.40 -2.90 -29.27
CA ALA A 85 -9.37 -1.92 -28.78
C ALA A 85 -8.72 -0.92 -27.81
N LEU A 86 -7.90 -1.38 -26.85
CA LEU A 86 -7.16 -0.51 -25.92
C LEU A 86 -6.24 0.44 -26.69
N SER A 87 -5.46 -0.07 -27.64
CA SER A 87 -4.56 0.74 -28.46
C SER A 87 -5.30 1.84 -29.20
N LYS A 88 -6.50 1.55 -29.71
CA LYS A 88 -7.36 2.52 -30.39
C LYS A 88 -7.95 3.54 -29.40
N ALA A 89 -8.41 3.10 -28.24
CA ALA A 89 -8.98 3.97 -27.20
C ALA A 89 -7.95 4.93 -26.59
N LEU A 90 -6.67 4.52 -26.55
CA LEU A 90 -5.57 5.32 -26.02
C LEU A 90 -4.92 6.24 -27.06
N ASP A 91 -5.28 6.14 -28.34
CA ASP A 91 -4.70 6.98 -29.39
C ASP A 91 -5.05 8.46 -29.16
N GLY A 92 -4.03 9.31 -29.05
CA GLY A 92 -4.17 10.73 -28.72
C GLY A 92 -4.72 11.03 -27.32
N ALA A 93 -4.88 10.02 -26.46
CA ALA A 93 -5.44 10.20 -25.12
C ALA A 93 -4.48 10.95 -24.20
N ARG A 94 -5.04 11.81 -23.34
CA ARG A 94 -4.26 12.57 -22.35
C ARG A 94 -4.20 11.82 -21.03
N PHE A 95 -2.98 11.56 -20.56
CA PHE A 95 -2.74 11.06 -19.21
C PHE A 95 -2.85 12.17 -18.15
N VAL A 96 -3.56 11.90 -17.06
CA VAL A 96 -3.64 12.77 -15.88
C VAL A 96 -2.76 12.20 -14.78
N ARG A 97 -1.67 12.86 -14.41
CA ARG A 97 -0.83 12.39 -13.31
C ARG A 97 -1.63 12.27 -12.01
N PRO A 98 -1.40 11.21 -11.21
CA PRO A 98 -1.88 11.16 -9.84
C PRO A 98 -1.48 12.41 -9.07
N ALA A 99 -2.41 12.90 -8.24
CA ALA A 99 -2.22 14.05 -7.38
C ALA A 99 -2.69 13.60 -5.97
N PRO A 100 -1.75 13.16 -5.11
CA PRO A 100 -2.12 12.67 -3.79
C PRO A 100 -2.83 13.74 -2.98
N GLU A 101 -3.82 13.31 -2.21
CA GLU A 101 -4.49 14.11 -1.21
C GLU A 101 -3.71 14.04 0.12
N HIS A 102 -4.03 14.90 1.09
CA HIS A 102 -3.43 14.90 2.44
C HIS A 102 -1.90 15.08 2.48
N GLY A 103 -1.35 15.92 1.60
CA GLY A 103 0.09 16.18 1.54
C GLY A 103 0.70 16.85 2.78
N ASP A 104 -0.13 17.33 3.70
CA ASP A 104 0.19 17.96 4.98
C ASP A 104 0.19 16.99 6.18
N MET A 105 -0.18 15.74 5.97
CA MET A 105 -0.29 14.70 7.00
C MET A 105 0.82 13.64 6.87
N LEU A 106 1.13 12.93 7.94
CA LEU A 106 2.07 11.81 7.95
C LEU A 106 1.35 10.52 7.47
N PRO A 107 1.78 9.92 6.34
CA PRO A 107 1.11 8.76 5.75
C PRO A 107 1.67 7.43 6.29
N ALA A 108 1.20 7.00 7.46
CA ALA A 108 1.53 5.69 8.01
C ALA A 108 0.64 4.60 7.40
N SER A 109 1.01 3.33 7.55
CA SER A 109 0.14 2.22 7.13
C SER A 109 0.46 0.93 7.87
N THR A 110 -0.52 0.05 7.97
CA THR A 110 -0.33 -1.37 8.28
C THR A 110 -0.49 -2.21 7.01
N GLU A 111 -0.54 -3.55 7.15
CA GLU A 111 -0.81 -4.46 6.04
C GLU A 111 -2.22 -4.25 5.46
N LYS A 112 -3.12 -3.67 6.27
CA LYS A 112 -4.56 -3.57 5.98
C LYS A 112 -4.93 -2.20 5.44
N GLU A 113 -4.48 -1.13 6.10
CA GLU A 113 -5.00 0.21 5.86
C GLU A 113 -3.93 1.30 5.89
N PRO A 114 -4.01 2.30 4.99
CA PRO A 114 -3.29 3.56 5.13
C PRO A 114 -3.98 4.46 6.16
N MET A 115 -3.19 5.21 6.92
CA MET A 115 -3.65 6.11 7.97
C MET A 115 -2.87 7.42 7.92
N TYR A 116 -3.57 8.54 8.06
CA TYR A 116 -2.97 9.87 8.06
C TYR A 116 -2.99 10.46 9.45
N LEU A 117 -1.82 10.90 9.90
CA LEU A 117 -1.65 11.53 11.21
C LEU A 117 -1.29 13.01 11.06
N PRO A 118 -1.79 13.88 11.95
CA PRO A 118 -1.22 15.20 12.13
C PRO A 118 0.28 15.10 12.43
N VAL A 119 1.06 16.09 11.99
CA VAL A 119 2.52 16.14 12.20
C VAL A 119 2.91 16.22 13.68
N ASP A 120 1.99 16.63 14.55
CA ASP A 120 2.17 16.72 16.00
C ASP A 120 1.56 15.53 16.77
N ALA A 121 1.05 14.52 16.06
CA ALA A 121 0.48 13.31 16.66
C ALA A 121 1.48 12.64 17.61
N LYS A 122 0.95 12.07 18.69
CA LYS A 122 1.71 11.36 19.71
C LYS A 122 1.34 9.89 19.72
N HIS A 123 2.31 9.06 20.08
CA HIS A 123 2.07 7.65 20.32
C HIS A 123 1.67 7.42 21.77
N GLY A 124 1.06 6.26 22.03
CA GLY A 124 0.75 5.80 23.38
C GLY A 124 1.99 5.37 24.15
N LYS A 125 1.78 4.55 25.19
CA LYS A 125 2.89 3.99 25.96
C LYS A 125 3.84 3.18 25.06
N VAL A 126 5.14 3.37 25.24
CA VAL A 126 6.16 2.54 24.59
C VAL A 126 6.13 1.13 25.17
N LEU A 127 5.84 0.15 24.31
CA LEU A 127 5.80 -1.26 24.65
C LEU A 127 7.19 -1.88 24.48
N SER A 128 7.59 -2.71 25.43
CA SER A 128 8.80 -3.54 25.28
C SER A 128 8.43 -4.85 24.60
N VAL A 129 9.31 -5.35 23.73
CA VAL A 129 9.13 -6.69 23.17
C VAL A 129 9.51 -7.75 24.20
N THR A 130 8.55 -8.61 24.51
CA THR A 130 8.70 -9.77 25.39
C THR A 130 7.82 -10.91 24.84
N ASN A 131 7.85 -12.08 25.47
CA ASN A 131 6.94 -13.17 25.13
C ASN A 131 5.45 -12.86 25.41
N GLU A 132 5.15 -11.73 26.08
CA GLU A 132 3.80 -11.24 26.39
C GLU A 132 3.41 -10.08 25.45
N LEU A 133 4.13 -9.89 24.34
CA LEU A 133 3.87 -8.78 23.42
C LEU A 133 2.43 -8.77 22.90
N GLU A 134 1.84 -9.93 22.58
CA GLU A 134 0.46 -10.02 22.10
C GLU A 134 -0.54 -9.41 23.11
N ASP A 135 -0.41 -9.74 24.40
CA ASP A 135 -1.27 -9.22 25.45
C ASP A 135 -1.10 -7.71 25.60
N THR A 136 0.14 -7.23 25.66
CA THR A 136 0.42 -5.79 25.80
C THR A 136 0.02 -4.98 24.56
N LEU A 137 0.08 -5.58 23.37
CA LEU A 137 -0.43 -4.98 22.15
C LEU A 137 -1.96 -4.89 22.19
N SER A 138 -2.65 -5.95 22.60
CA SER A 138 -4.11 -5.94 22.74
C SER A 138 -4.55 -4.79 23.65
N ASP A 139 -3.94 -4.66 24.82
CA ASP A 139 -4.23 -3.59 25.77
C ASP A 139 -4.00 -2.19 25.16
N ALA A 140 -2.92 -2.02 24.39
CA ALA A 140 -2.58 -0.75 23.76
C ALA A 140 -3.47 -0.40 22.55
N LEU A 141 -3.99 -1.41 21.84
CA LEU A 141 -4.91 -1.20 20.73
C LEU A 141 -6.29 -0.73 21.22
N ASP A 142 -6.68 -1.10 22.45
CA ASP A 142 -7.92 -0.69 23.09
C ASP A 142 -7.91 0.75 23.65
N THR A 143 -6.75 1.42 23.67
CA THR A 143 -6.67 2.83 24.11
C THR A 143 -7.11 3.82 23.03
N ASP A 144 -7.34 5.08 23.40
CA ASP A 144 -7.61 6.17 22.43
C ASP A 144 -6.32 6.75 21.80
N ASP A 145 -5.15 6.15 22.06
CA ASP A 145 -3.89 6.64 21.51
C ASP A 145 -3.88 6.53 19.99
N ALA A 146 -3.37 7.58 19.33
CA ALA A 146 -3.33 7.67 17.88
C ALA A 146 -2.35 6.67 17.24
N MET A 147 -1.35 6.20 17.98
CA MET A 147 -0.31 5.30 17.48
C MET A 147 0.15 4.32 18.56
N ILE A 148 0.59 3.14 18.12
CA ILE A 148 1.31 2.17 18.94
C ILE A 148 2.81 2.46 18.85
N ALA A 149 3.51 2.44 19.98
CA ALA A 149 4.96 2.53 20.02
C ALA A 149 5.58 1.23 20.54
N ILE A 150 6.52 0.65 19.79
CA ILE A 150 7.21 -0.58 20.17
C ILE A 150 8.71 -0.31 20.21
N LYS A 151 9.35 -0.64 21.33
CA LYS A 151 10.80 -0.54 21.49
C LYS A 151 11.49 -1.83 21.06
N LEU A 152 12.43 -1.70 20.12
CA LEU A 152 13.29 -2.78 19.66
C LEU A 152 14.73 -2.48 20.10
N SER A 153 15.30 -3.37 20.92
CA SER A 153 16.63 -3.23 21.51
C SER A 153 17.63 -4.26 20.97
N GLY A 154 17.16 -5.27 20.23
CA GLY A 154 18.02 -6.31 19.67
C GLY A 154 17.32 -7.11 18.57
N TRP A 155 18.05 -8.05 17.99
CA TRP A 155 17.57 -8.89 16.89
C TRP A 155 16.45 -9.86 17.31
N ASP A 156 16.53 -10.41 18.54
CA ASP A 156 15.49 -11.28 19.08
C ASP A 156 14.12 -10.56 19.17
N ASP A 157 14.13 -9.23 19.40
CA ASP A 157 12.91 -8.43 19.43
C ASP A 157 12.27 -8.33 18.03
N VAL A 158 13.08 -8.32 16.97
CA VAL A 158 12.61 -8.23 15.58
C VAL A 158 11.84 -9.49 15.20
N ASP A 159 12.31 -10.66 15.63
CA ASP A 159 11.65 -11.94 15.36
C ASP A 159 10.28 -12.00 16.06
N ILE A 160 10.22 -11.65 17.34
CA ILE A 160 8.95 -11.61 18.09
C ILE A 160 8.00 -10.55 17.50
N PHE A 161 8.52 -9.37 17.17
CA PHE A 161 7.74 -8.32 16.51
C PHE A 161 7.16 -8.80 15.17
N ALA A 162 7.96 -9.50 14.36
CA ALA A 162 7.54 -10.02 13.07
C ALA A 162 6.37 -11.01 13.21
N ASP A 163 6.39 -11.83 14.27
CA ASP A 163 5.32 -12.78 14.57
C ASP A 163 4.04 -12.09 15.08
N CYS A 164 4.13 -10.92 15.72
CA CYS A 164 2.98 -10.21 16.30
C CYS A 164 2.41 -9.07 15.45
N GLN A 165 3.14 -8.57 14.44
CA GLN A 165 2.79 -7.34 13.71
C GLN A 165 1.39 -7.37 13.05
N TYR A 166 0.85 -8.56 12.75
CA TYR A 166 -0.48 -8.74 12.15
C TYR A 166 -1.62 -8.19 13.01
N MET A 167 -1.39 -8.08 14.33
CA MET A 167 -2.34 -7.52 15.29
C MET A 167 -2.47 -6.00 15.17
N ILE A 168 -1.41 -5.34 14.71
CA ILE A 168 -1.34 -3.87 14.65
C ILE A 168 -2.35 -3.36 13.63
N ASN A 169 -3.32 -2.57 14.11
CA ASN A 169 -4.34 -1.91 13.27
C ASN A 169 -4.33 -0.38 13.40
N LYS A 170 -3.32 0.17 14.11
CA LYS A 170 -3.03 1.60 14.25
C LYS A 170 -1.66 1.90 13.63
N PRO A 171 -1.31 3.18 13.39
CA PRO A 171 0.04 3.55 12.99
C PRO A 171 1.08 3.07 14.01
N LEU A 172 2.22 2.60 13.50
CA LEU A 172 3.32 2.11 14.30
C LEU A 172 4.44 3.13 14.37
N CYS A 173 4.90 3.44 15.57
CA CYS A 173 6.17 4.09 15.86
C CYS A 173 7.16 3.05 16.37
N ILE A 174 8.29 2.89 15.69
CA ILE A 174 9.38 2.03 16.13
C ILE A 174 10.35 2.88 16.94
N VAL A 175 10.51 2.53 18.22
CA VAL A 175 11.47 3.16 19.13
C VAL A 175 12.76 2.34 19.09
N CYS A 176 13.84 2.89 18.54
CA CYS A 176 15.10 2.14 18.37
C CYS A 176 16.33 3.06 18.32
N ASP A 177 17.41 2.64 18.97
CA ASP A 177 18.67 3.38 19.01
C ASP A 177 19.81 2.68 18.23
N ASP A 178 19.50 1.56 17.55
CA ASP A 178 20.44 0.77 16.76
C ASP A 178 19.97 0.71 15.29
N ALA A 179 20.83 1.18 14.38
CA ALA A 179 20.47 1.30 12.97
C ALA A 179 20.27 -0.07 12.28
N ASP A 180 21.02 -1.10 12.68
CA ASP A 180 20.92 -2.43 12.09
C ASP A 180 19.65 -3.15 12.55
N VAL A 181 19.28 -2.96 13.83
CA VAL A 181 18.01 -3.48 14.39
C VAL A 181 16.82 -2.76 13.73
N LEU A 182 16.87 -1.43 13.61
CA LEU A 182 15.83 -0.66 12.93
C LEU A 182 15.67 -1.09 11.46
N GLU A 183 16.77 -1.21 10.70
CA GLU A 183 16.70 -1.69 9.32
C GLU A 183 16.07 -3.08 9.24
N SER A 184 16.43 -3.98 10.16
CA SER A 184 15.87 -5.34 10.20
C SER A 184 14.38 -5.34 10.49
N ALA A 185 13.91 -4.51 11.42
CA ALA A 185 12.50 -4.32 11.70
C ALA A 185 11.72 -3.77 10.48
N LEU A 186 12.28 -2.77 9.79
CA LEU A 186 11.68 -2.19 8.59
C LEU A 186 11.61 -3.16 7.40
N ARG A 187 12.49 -4.18 7.35
CA ARG A 187 12.44 -5.23 6.34
C ARG A 187 11.28 -6.20 6.54
N VAL A 188 10.93 -6.49 7.80
CA VAL A 188 9.86 -7.43 8.13
C VAL A 188 8.50 -6.76 8.28
N TYR A 189 8.48 -5.45 8.57
CA TYR A 189 7.23 -4.72 8.78
C TYR A 189 6.42 -4.57 7.49
N GLN A 190 5.19 -5.06 7.51
CA GLN A 190 4.22 -4.93 6.42
C GLN A 190 3.44 -3.63 6.54
N GLY A 191 4.11 -2.51 6.33
CA GLY A 191 3.48 -1.20 6.44
C GLY A 191 4.46 -0.06 6.28
N ARG A 192 4.08 1.11 6.79
CA ARG A 192 4.91 2.31 6.81
C ARG A 192 4.95 2.89 8.21
N ALA A 193 6.09 2.73 8.86
CA ALA A 193 6.29 3.08 10.27
C ALA A 193 6.89 4.50 10.44
N LEU A 194 6.62 5.07 11.60
CA LEU A 194 7.33 6.21 12.16
C LEU A 194 8.51 5.74 13.00
N TYR A 195 9.44 6.66 13.24
CA TYR A 195 10.64 6.44 14.05
C TYR A 195 10.66 7.37 15.27
N GLU A 196 11.16 6.85 16.39
CA GLU A 196 11.61 7.64 17.53
C GLU A 196 12.91 7.03 18.10
N GLY A 197 13.88 7.85 18.50
CA GLY A 197 15.11 7.38 19.14
C GLY A 197 16.28 8.36 18.97
N ALA A 198 17.48 7.87 19.23
CA ALA A 198 18.71 8.67 19.25
C ALA A 198 19.56 8.61 17.96
N LEU A 199 19.10 7.89 16.92
CA LEU A 199 19.83 7.82 15.65
C LEU A 199 19.84 9.19 14.96
N ASP A 200 20.96 9.51 14.31
CA ASP A 200 21.12 10.75 13.56
C ASP A 200 20.53 10.66 12.14
N GLU A 201 20.40 11.81 11.48
CA GLU A 201 19.91 11.88 10.10
C GLU A 201 20.73 11.05 9.12
N SER A 202 22.04 10.86 9.36
CA SER A 202 22.89 10.10 8.44
C SER A 202 22.56 8.61 8.46
N ALA A 203 22.11 8.08 9.60
CA ALA A 203 21.59 6.73 9.73
C ALA A 203 20.14 6.61 9.20
N LEU A 204 19.32 7.64 9.40
CA LEU A 204 17.88 7.58 9.11
C LEU A 204 17.52 7.83 7.63
N LEU A 205 18.16 8.79 6.96
CA LEU A 205 17.83 9.16 5.58
C LEU A 205 17.89 7.97 4.60
N PRO A 206 18.90 7.08 4.65
CA PRO A 206 18.91 5.88 3.83
C PRO A 206 17.70 4.95 4.07
N LEU A 207 17.20 4.88 5.31
CA LEU A 207 16.06 4.06 5.68
C LEU A 207 14.74 4.69 5.22
N CYS A 208 14.62 6.02 5.26
CA CYS A 208 13.53 6.76 4.64
C CYS A 208 13.42 6.45 3.14
N ASP A 209 14.54 6.52 2.42
CA ASP A 209 14.56 6.28 0.97
C ASP A 209 14.25 4.83 0.62
N LYS A 210 14.83 3.88 1.36
CA LYS A 210 14.72 2.45 1.07
C LYS A 210 13.37 1.89 1.51
N TYR A 211 12.98 2.12 2.75
CA TYR A 211 11.82 1.50 3.40
C TYR A 211 10.63 2.44 3.57
N GLY A 212 10.78 3.75 3.30
CA GLY A 212 9.70 4.70 3.50
C GLY A 212 9.51 5.12 4.97
N LEU A 213 10.50 4.89 5.83
CA LEU A 213 10.47 5.32 7.23
C LEU A 213 10.11 6.82 7.34
N ILE A 214 9.25 7.14 8.31
CA ILE A 214 8.86 8.51 8.64
C ILE A 214 9.64 8.95 9.88
N ILE A 215 10.32 10.11 9.79
CA ILE A 215 11.10 10.73 10.86
C ILE A 215 10.54 12.10 11.25
#